data_AF-A0A9P5DZI0-F1
#
_entry.id   AF-A0A9P5DZI0-F1
#
_cell.length_a   1.000
_cell.length_b   1.000
_cell.length_c   1.000
_cell.angle_alpha   90.00
_cell.angle_beta   90.00
_cell.angle_gamma   90.00
#
_symmetry.space_group_name_H-M   'P 1'
#
loop_
_entity.id
_entity.type
_entity.pdbx_description
1 polymer ?
#
loop_
_entity_poly.entity_id
_entity_poly.type
_entity_poly.pdbx_seq_one_letter_code
_entity_poly.pdbx_strand_id
1 'polypeptide(L)'
;MTQLFQGIPWTAHLNHMMWVYHLFPHSKNAHRIGDLEYRFSLEAMAIMDIPTFVRGRDTPTLGIWGFLRSAQAASPSGLSTGVESVSGLPRSLLDIFTKLASEDVESEFVAWEGHEGSVPHVHLWEAFRISGILLSRRQKRAGVTSSNEVLVCRLVAAMDALYDTCHREEYAHILARNSMLYPYTAARLEVTILQKRPEWVKTLRRCCAICDAYRDTPNALILEEILDKALEIGDNDVDLDKETKMRGVELSLF
;
A
#
# COMPACT_ATOMS: atom_id res chain seq x y z
N MET A 1 17.11 8.08 10.06
CA MET A 1 17.20 6.61 9.95
C MET A 1 16.51 6.22 8.65
N THR A 2 17.31 6.20 7.58
CA THR A 2 17.52 5.08 6.62
C THR A 2 16.55 5.05 5.45
N GLN A 3 16.89 5.84 4.42
CA GLN A 3 16.42 5.79 3.03
C GLN A 3 16.89 4.49 2.34
N LEU A 4 16.62 3.31 2.90
CA LEU A 4 17.39 2.10 2.58
C LEU A 4 17.12 1.51 1.18
N PHE A 5 16.08 1.93 0.46
CA PHE A 5 15.64 1.25 -0.78
C PHE A 5 15.07 2.21 -1.85
N GLN A 6 15.65 3.39 -1.99
CA GLN A 6 15.18 4.37 -2.98
C GLN A 6 15.79 4.06 -4.36
N GLY A 7 14.97 3.69 -5.33
CA GLY A 7 15.34 3.58 -6.75
C GLY A 7 16.21 2.38 -7.12
N ILE A 8 16.43 1.42 -6.21
CA ILE A 8 17.26 0.23 -6.45
C ILE A 8 16.39 -1.01 -6.28
N PRO A 9 16.41 -1.98 -7.22
CA PRO A 9 15.74 -3.26 -7.03
C PRO A 9 16.24 -3.96 -5.76
N TRP A 10 15.33 -4.26 -4.84
CA TRP A 10 15.64 -4.78 -3.53
C TRP A 10 14.81 -6.00 -3.13
N THR A 11 13.71 -6.29 -3.81
CA THR A 11 12.82 -7.42 -3.47
C THR A 11 13.52 -8.78 -3.52
N ALA A 12 14.59 -8.92 -4.32
CA ALA A 12 15.46 -10.09 -4.30
C ALA A 12 16.09 -10.35 -2.91
N HIS A 13 16.32 -9.32 -2.09
CA HIS A 13 16.80 -9.49 -0.73
C HIS A 13 15.77 -10.13 0.19
N LEU A 14 14.46 -9.93 -0.03
CA LEU A 14 13.41 -10.65 0.71
C LEU A 14 13.54 -12.16 0.49
N ASN A 15 13.73 -12.56 -0.77
CA ASN A 15 13.93 -13.97 -1.12
C ASN A 15 15.18 -14.54 -0.46
N HIS A 16 16.31 -13.82 -0.53
CA HIS A 16 17.53 -14.23 0.16
C HIS A 16 17.34 -14.36 1.68
N MET A 17 16.66 -13.41 2.33
CA MET A 17 16.38 -13.49 3.77
C MET A 17 15.53 -14.72 4.11
N MET A 18 14.45 -14.97 3.36
CA MET A 18 13.60 -16.15 3.55
C MET A 18 14.39 -17.46 3.39
N TRP A 19 15.33 -17.51 2.46
CA TRP A 19 16.21 -18.67 2.25
C TRP A 19 17.24 -18.85 3.37
N VAL A 20 18.01 -17.82 3.70
CA VAL A 20 19.08 -17.86 4.70
C VAL A 20 18.55 -18.25 6.07
N TYR A 21 17.38 -17.72 6.44
CA TYR A 21 16.75 -18.05 7.71
C TYR A 21 15.93 -19.34 7.67
N HIS A 22 15.79 -20.00 6.50
CA HIS A 22 15.00 -21.21 6.31
C HIS A 22 13.53 -21.06 6.74
N LEU A 23 12.91 -19.95 6.33
CA LEU A 23 11.55 -19.56 6.74
C LEU A 23 10.45 -19.99 5.76
N PHE A 24 10.81 -20.49 4.58
CA PHE A 24 9.84 -21.05 3.64
C PHE A 24 9.08 -22.24 4.26
N PRO A 25 7.83 -22.49 3.84
CA PRO A 25 7.10 -23.67 4.27
C PRO A 25 7.95 -24.93 4.14
N HIS A 26 7.84 -25.84 5.12
CA HIS A 26 8.52 -27.13 5.14
C HIS A 26 10.06 -27.06 5.33
N SER A 27 10.61 -25.86 5.52
CA SER A 27 12.02 -25.67 5.87
C SER A 27 12.27 -25.84 7.37
N LYS A 28 13.54 -26.06 7.75
CA LYS A 28 13.98 -26.32 9.13
C LYS A 28 13.44 -25.31 10.16
N ASN A 29 13.39 -24.03 9.80
CA ASN A 29 12.97 -22.95 10.70
C ASN A 29 11.60 -22.37 10.33
N ALA A 30 10.79 -23.05 9.50
CA ALA A 30 9.49 -22.54 9.07
C ALA A 30 8.57 -22.18 10.25
N HIS A 31 8.65 -22.92 11.35
CA HIS A 31 7.89 -22.66 12.58
C HIS A 31 8.15 -21.27 13.16
N ARG A 32 9.36 -20.70 12.96
CA ARG A 32 9.76 -19.40 13.52
C ARG A 32 9.05 -18.20 12.88
N ILE A 33 8.38 -18.40 11.75
CA ILE A 33 7.63 -17.33 11.08
C ILE A 33 6.44 -16.83 11.92
N GLY A 34 6.01 -17.61 12.92
CA GLY A 34 4.98 -17.24 13.89
C GLY A 34 5.51 -16.74 15.23
N ASP A 35 6.82 -16.68 15.44
CA ASP A 35 7.40 -16.35 16.74
C ASP A 35 7.21 -14.88 17.08
N LEU A 36 6.68 -14.60 18.27
CA LEU A 36 6.43 -13.24 18.75
C LEU A 36 7.71 -12.40 18.88
N GLU A 37 8.84 -13.05 19.16
CA GLU A 37 10.16 -12.41 19.27
C GLU A 37 10.57 -11.71 17.96
N TYR A 38 10.26 -12.34 16.82
CA TYR A 38 10.64 -11.84 15.50
C TYR A 38 9.50 -11.11 14.78
N ARG A 39 8.35 -10.94 15.43
CA ARG A 39 7.13 -10.40 14.81
C ARG A 39 7.36 -9.09 14.09
N PHE A 40 8.06 -8.14 14.71
CA PHE A 40 8.30 -6.83 14.09
C PHE A 40 9.03 -6.96 12.75
N SER A 41 10.14 -7.70 12.71
CA SER A 41 10.94 -7.88 11.48
C SER A 41 10.19 -8.69 10.43
N LEU A 42 9.44 -9.71 10.85
CA LEU A 42 8.67 -10.56 9.94
C LEU A 42 7.46 -9.83 9.36
N GLU A 43 6.75 -9.03 10.16
CA GLU A 43 5.67 -8.18 9.67
C GLU A 43 6.21 -7.11 8.72
N ALA A 44 7.35 -6.49 9.04
CA ALA A 44 8.01 -5.56 8.11
C ALA A 44 8.32 -6.22 6.75
N MET A 45 8.92 -7.42 6.77
CA MET A 45 9.18 -8.20 5.56
C MET A 45 7.89 -8.58 4.82
N ALA A 46 6.83 -8.89 5.56
CA ALA A 46 5.56 -9.28 4.99
C ALA A 46 4.84 -8.11 4.31
N ILE A 47 4.81 -6.92 4.93
CA ILE A 47 4.30 -5.68 4.32
C ILE A 47 5.06 -5.37 3.03
N MET A 48 6.39 -5.46 3.09
CA MET A 48 7.31 -5.31 1.95
C MET A 48 7.04 -6.29 0.80
N ASP A 49 6.36 -7.40 1.07
CA ASP A 49 6.03 -8.44 0.11
C ASP A 49 4.56 -8.41 -0.36
N ILE A 50 3.72 -7.51 0.18
CA ILE A 50 2.32 -7.39 -0.23
C ILE A 50 2.24 -6.98 -1.72
N PRO A 51 1.38 -7.64 -2.53
CA PRO A 51 1.15 -7.24 -3.90
C PRO A 51 0.77 -5.75 -4.01
N THR A 52 1.28 -5.06 -5.03
CA THR A 52 1.05 -3.62 -5.32
C THR A 52 1.65 -2.61 -4.34
N PHE A 53 2.03 -3.01 -3.13
CA PHE A 53 2.74 -2.14 -2.17
C PHE A 53 4.16 -1.81 -2.66
N VAL A 54 4.73 -2.70 -3.47
CA VAL A 54 5.94 -2.45 -4.26
C VAL A 54 5.60 -2.60 -5.74
N ARG A 55 5.93 -1.58 -6.55
CA ARG A 55 5.77 -1.60 -8.00
C ARG A 55 7.10 -1.87 -8.68
N GLY A 56 7.04 -2.60 -9.79
CA GLY A 56 8.22 -2.87 -10.62
C GLY A 56 9.07 -4.04 -10.17
N ARG A 57 8.54 -4.93 -9.33
CA ARG A 57 9.30 -6.02 -8.74
C ARG A 57 9.98 -6.90 -9.79
N ASP A 58 11.27 -7.14 -9.63
CA ASP A 58 12.01 -8.13 -10.42
C ASP A 58 11.70 -9.56 -10.00
N THR A 59 11.32 -9.73 -8.74
CA THR A 59 10.94 -11.03 -8.16
C THR A 59 9.44 -11.12 -7.90
N PRO A 60 8.84 -12.32 -8.05
CA PRO A 60 7.48 -12.57 -7.58
C PRO A 60 7.33 -12.25 -6.09
N THR A 61 6.11 -11.92 -5.66
CA THR A 61 5.77 -11.88 -4.23
C THR A 61 5.89 -13.28 -3.64
N LEU A 62 6.45 -13.39 -2.43
CA LEU A 62 6.71 -14.66 -1.76
C LEU A 62 5.53 -15.15 -0.91
N GLY A 63 4.53 -14.29 -0.68
CA GLY A 63 3.36 -14.60 0.15
C GLY A 63 3.69 -14.61 1.65
N ILE A 64 4.70 -13.85 2.09
CA ILE A 64 5.20 -13.90 3.48
C ILE A 64 4.09 -13.62 4.49
N TRP A 65 3.21 -12.65 4.21
CA TRP A 65 2.07 -12.34 5.08
C TRP A 65 1.17 -13.57 5.28
N GLY A 66 0.81 -14.27 4.21
CA GLY A 66 -0.01 -15.48 4.29
C GLY A 66 0.61 -16.58 5.15
N PHE A 67 1.93 -16.78 5.05
CA PHE A 67 2.65 -17.74 5.90
C PHE A 67 2.64 -17.31 7.37
N LEU A 68 2.90 -16.03 7.65
CA LEU A 68 2.86 -15.47 8.99
C LEU A 68 1.48 -15.63 9.62
N ARG A 69 0.40 -15.31 8.90
CA ARG A 69 -0.98 -15.45 9.39
C ARG A 69 -1.36 -16.91 9.62
N SER A 70 -0.93 -17.81 8.74
CA SER A 70 -1.15 -19.26 8.91
C SER A 70 -0.45 -19.81 10.14
N ALA A 71 0.79 -19.40 10.40
CA ALA A 71 1.55 -19.81 11.59
C ALA A 71 0.93 -19.24 12.88
N GLN A 72 0.46 -18.00 12.86
CA GLN A 72 -0.27 -17.40 13.99
C GLN A 72 -1.59 -18.12 14.28
N ALA A 73 -2.36 -18.46 13.25
CA ALA A 73 -3.62 -19.20 13.42
C ALA A 73 -3.39 -20.60 14.04
N ALA A 74 -2.27 -21.24 13.71
CA ALA A 74 -1.88 -22.53 14.26
C ALA A 74 -1.26 -22.45 15.67
N SER A 75 -0.92 -21.25 16.15
CA SER A 75 -0.27 -21.05 17.45
C SER A 75 -1.30 -20.97 18.59
N PRO A 76 -0.92 -21.30 19.84
CA PRO A 76 -1.81 -21.18 21.00
C PRO A 76 -2.31 -19.75 21.26
N SER A 77 -1.58 -18.73 20.82
CA SER A 77 -1.97 -17.32 20.95
C SER A 77 -3.01 -16.89 19.92
N GLY A 78 -3.20 -17.69 18.86
CA GLY A 78 -4.10 -17.39 17.75
C GLY A 78 -3.64 -16.21 16.88
N LEU A 79 -4.54 -15.78 15.99
CA LEU A 79 -4.31 -14.66 15.07
C LEU A 79 -4.11 -13.36 15.85
N SER A 80 -2.99 -12.67 15.59
CA SER A 80 -2.80 -11.31 16.08
C SER A 80 -3.84 -10.39 15.44
N THR A 81 -4.60 -9.67 16.26
CA THR A 81 -5.52 -8.63 15.83
C THR A 81 -4.86 -7.25 15.91
N GLY A 82 -5.61 -6.17 15.71
CA GLY A 82 -5.11 -4.81 15.88
C GLY A 82 -4.35 -4.27 14.67
N VAL A 83 -3.61 -3.19 14.93
CA VAL A 83 -2.86 -2.42 13.94
C VAL A 83 -1.43 -2.93 13.82
N GLU A 84 -0.97 -3.14 12.59
CA GLU A 84 0.40 -3.50 12.25
C GLU A 84 1.31 -2.26 12.39
N SER A 85 2.49 -2.44 12.99
CA SER A 85 3.33 -1.34 13.46
C SER A 85 4.07 -0.56 12.38
N VAL A 86 4.38 -1.18 11.25
CA VAL A 86 5.23 -0.62 10.18
C VAL A 86 4.41 0.28 9.26
N SER A 87 3.28 -0.23 8.78
CA SER A 87 2.34 0.47 7.89
C SER A 87 1.30 1.31 8.65
N GLY A 88 1.08 1.01 9.94
CA GLY A 88 -0.01 1.61 10.70
C GLY A 88 -1.40 1.15 10.23
N LEU A 89 -1.48 0.07 9.45
CA LEU A 89 -2.74 -0.47 8.92
C LEU A 89 -3.30 -1.60 9.80
N PRO A 90 -4.64 -1.78 9.88
CA PRO A 90 -5.22 -2.91 10.57
C PRO A 90 -4.82 -4.21 9.88
N ARG A 91 -4.41 -5.22 10.66
CA ARG A 91 -4.06 -6.54 10.11
C ARG A 91 -5.20 -7.16 9.29
N SER A 92 -6.45 -6.90 9.68
CA SER A 92 -7.63 -7.32 8.93
C SER A 92 -7.75 -6.68 7.55
N LEU A 93 -7.30 -5.43 7.37
CA LEU A 93 -7.26 -4.78 6.07
C LEU A 93 -6.11 -5.33 5.21
N LEU A 94 -4.95 -5.56 5.83
CA LEU A 94 -3.80 -6.18 5.17
C LEU A 94 -4.11 -7.60 4.69
N ASP A 95 -4.85 -8.37 5.47
CA ASP A 95 -5.34 -9.70 5.09
C ASP A 95 -6.10 -9.65 3.75
N ILE A 96 -6.90 -8.59 3.51
CA ILE A 96 -7.63 -8.39 2.24
C ILE A 96 -6.65 -8.02 1.10
N PHE A 97 -5.70 -7.11 1.35
CA PHE A 97 -4.70 -6.70 0.35
C PHE A 97 -3.86 -7.86 -0.19
N THR A 98 -3.57 -8.88 0.63
CA THR A 98 -2.83 -10.05 0.14
C THR A 98 -3.58 -10.87 -0.91
N LYS A 99 -4.90 -10.70 -0.99
CA LYS A 99 -5.79 -11.41 -1.93
C LYS A 99 -6.14 -10.56 -3.15
N LEU A 100 -5.41 -9.47 -3.44
CA LEU A 100 -5.78 -8.53 -4.50
C LEU A 100 -5.93 -9.18 -5.89
N ALA A 101 -5.22 -10.28 -6.14
CA ALA A 101 -5.34 -11.07 -7.38
C ALA A 101 -6.58 -11.99 -7.44
N SER A 102 -7.38 -12.09 -6.37
CA SER A 102 -8.58 -12.92 -6.32
C SER A 102 -9.81 -12.20 -6.86
N GLU A 103 -10.77 -12.96 -7.40
CA GLU A 103 -11.98 -12.39 -8.02
C GLU A 103 -12.89 -11.68 -7.00
N ASP A 104 -12.93 -12.12 -5.75
CA ASP A 104 -13.89 -11.62 -4.75
C ASP A 104 -13.35 -10.48 -3.86
N VAL A 105 -12.10 -10.06 -4.05
CA VAL A 105 -11.43 -9.11 -3.14
C VAL A 105 -12.12 -7.75 -3.02
N GLU A 106 -12.80 -7.29 -4.07
CA GLU A 106 -13.57 -6.05 -4.04
C GLU A 106 -14.69 -6.12 -2.98
N SER A 107 -15.41 -7.24 -2.94
CA SER A 107 -16.49 -7.47 -1.98
C SER A 107 -15.94 -7.52 -0.55
N GLU A 108 -14.74 -8.07 -0.35
CA GLU A 108 -14.06 -8.07 0.95
C GLU A 108 -13.70 -6.63 1.41
N PHE A 109 -13.19 -5.77 0.52
CA PHE A 109 -12.93 -4.35 0.86
C PHE A 109 -14.21 -3.56 1.16
N VAL A 110 -15.31 -3.88 0.47
CA VAL A 110 -16.61 -3.25 0.72
C VAL A 110 -17.20 -3.70 2.05
N ALA A 111 -17.05 -4.98 2.39
CA ALA A 111 -17.56 -5.58 3.62
C ALA A 111 -16.66 -5.32 4.85
N TRP A 112 -15.46 -4.78 4.67
CA TRP A 112 -14.54 -4.50 5.78
C TRP A 112 -15.15 -3.46 6.74
N GLU A 113 -15.41 -3.89 7.97
CA GLU A 113 -16.12 -3.11 9.00
C GLU A 113 -15.31 -1.93 9.56
N GLY A 114 -14.02 -1.88 9.28
CA GLY A 114 -13.10 -0.92 9.87
C GLY A 114 -12.34 -1.47 11.07
N HIS A 115 -11.66 -0.56 11.77
CA HIS A 115 -11.03 -0.80 13.05
C HIS A 115 -11.17 0.47 13.89
N GLU A 116 -11.19 0.35 15.21
CA GLU A 116 -11.18 1.53 16.10
C GLU A 116 -9.77 2.14 16.13
N GLY A 117 -9.66 3.46 16.00
CA GLY A 117 -8.40 4.17 15.97
C GLY A 117 -8.57 5.66 16.15
N SER A 118 -7.45 6.39 16.23
CA SER A 118 -7.48 7.85 16.24
C SER A 118 -7.97 8.41 14.90
N VAL A 119 -8.41 9.67 14.90
CA VAL A 119 -8.97 10.32 13.71
C VAL A 119 -8.06 10.22 12.46
N PRO A 120 -6.73 10.49 12.53
CA PRO A 120 -5.86 10.30 11.37
C PRO A 120 -5.81 8.85 10.88
N HIS A 121 -5.79 7.88 11.79
CA HIS A 121 -5.77 6.47 11.42
C HIS A 121 -7.03 6.06 10.66
N VAL A 122 -8.21 6.50 11.12
CA VAL A 122 -9.48 6.18 10.44
C VAL A 122 -9.48 6.71 9.01
N HIS A 123 -8.99 7.94 8.78
CA HIS A 123 -8.88 8.50 7.43
C HIS A 123 -7.85 7.77 6.56
N LEU A 124 -6.70 7.41 7.13
CA LEU A 124 -5.69 6.59 6.44
C LEU A 124 -6.29 5.25 6.02
N TRP A 125 -6.96 4.55 6.92
CA TRP A 125 -7.49 3.22 6.67
C TRP A 125 -8.60 3.24 5.63
N GLU A 126 -9.46 4.26 5.67
CA GLU A 126 -10.48 4.46 4.64
C GLU A 126 -9.85 4.77 3.27
N ALA A 127 -8.80 5.60 3.23
CA ALA A 127 -8.06 5.86 2.00
C ALA A 127 -7.45 4.57 1.41
N PHE A 128 -6.86 3.72 2.25
CA PHE A 128 -6.36 2.41 1.82
C PHE A 128 -7.47 1.50 1.32
N ARG A 129 -8.58 1.38 2.05
CA ARG A 129 -9.73 0.56 1.65
C ARG A 129 -10.27 0.95 0.28
N ILE A 130 -10.48 2.26 0.06
CA ILE A 130 -10.95 2.78 -1.24
C ILE A 130 -9.93 2.51 -2.35
N SER A 131 -8.63 2.66 -2.05
CA SER A 131 -7.54 2.37 -2.98
C SER A 131 -7.54 0.91 -3.42
N GLY A 132 -7.78 -0.03 -2.49
CA GLY A 132 -7.94 -1.45 -2.77
C GLY A 132 -9.10 -1.75 -3.72
N ILE A 133 -10.25 -1.08 -3.52
CA ILE A 133 -11.42 -1.21 -4.42
C ILE A 133 -11.08 -0.72 -5.83
N LEU A 134 -10.49 0.47 -5.96
CA LEU A 134 -10.12 1.05 -7.25
C LEU A 134 -9.12 0.15 -8.00
N LEU A 135 -8.07 -0.31 -7.31
CA LEU A 135 -7.07 -1.20 -7.89
C LEU A 135 -7.65 -2.57 -8.30
N SER A 136 -8.54 -3.16 -7.50
CA SER A 136 -9.23 -4.40 -7.85
C SER A 136 -10.03 -4.25 -9.14
N ARG A 137 -10.80 -3.16 -9.28
CA ARG A 137 -11.58 -2.86 -10.50
C ARG A 137 -10.68 -2.65 -11.71
N ARG A 138 -9.57 -1.94 -11.53
CA ARG A 138 -8.56 -1.71 -12.57
C ARG A 138 -7.96 -3.01 -13.08
N GLN A 139 -7.60 -3.94 -12.20
CA GLN A 139 -7.05 -5.25 -12.59
C GLN A 139 -8.04 -6.07 -13.41
N LYS A 140 -9.33 -6.00 -13.06
CA LYS A 140 -10.41 -6.65 -13.80
C LYS A 140 -10.78 -5.94 -15.11
N ARG A 141 -10.12 -4.82 -15.43
CA ARG A 141 -10.45 -3.92 -16.55
C ARG A 141 -11.93 -3.55 -16.58
N ALA A 142 -12.55 -3.42 -15.42
CA ALA A 142 -13.88 -2.84 -15.33
C ALA A 142 -13.75 -1.39 -15.82
N GLY A 143 -14.44 -1.04 -16.91
CA GLY A 143 -14.40 0.31 -17.48
C GLY A 143 -14.79 1.37 -16.45
N VAL A 144 -14.46 2.64 -16.73
CA VAL A 144 -14.77 3.77 -15.85
C VAL A 144 -16.28 3.84 -15.61
N THR A 145 -16.69 3.60 -14.36
CA THR A 145 -18.10 3.71 -13.94
C THR A 145 -18.30 5.00 -13.14
N SER A 146 -19.52 5.54 -13.10
CA SER A 146 -19.89 6.65 -12.21
C SER A 146 -19.61 6.33 -10.72
N SER A 147 -19.57 5.05 -10.37
CA SER A 147 -19.15 4.58 -9.04
C SER A 147 -17.67 4.87 -8.76
N ASN A 148 -16.78 4.81 -9.76
CA ASN A 148 -15.36 5.15 -9.56
C ASN A 148 -15.16 6.64 -9.29
N GLU A 149 -15.91 7.54 -9.95
CA GLU A 149 -15.81 8.99 -9.67
C GLU A 149 -16.17 9.29 -8.21
N VAL A 150 -17.20 8.65 -7.68
CA VAL A 150 -17.59 8.77 -6.26
C VAL A 150 -16.51 8.23 -5.33
N LEU A 151 -15.89 7.09 -5.67
CA LEU A 151 -14.79 6.51 -4.89
C LEU A 151 -13.56 7.42 -4.90
N VAL A 152 -13.16 7.97 -6.05
CA VAL A 152 -12.05 8.93 -6.15
C VAL A 152 -12.36 10.18 -5.34
N CYS A 153 -13.58 10.71 -5.42
CA CYS A 153 -14.00 11.85 -4.59
C CYS A 153 -13.84 11.56 -3.09
N ARG A 154 -14.29 10.39 -2.63
CA ARG A 154 -14.14 9.96 -1.23
C ARG A 154 -12.68 9.74 -0.83
N LEU A 155 -11.86 9.19 -1.73
CA LEU A 155 -10.43 9.00 -1.51
C LEU A 155 -9.72 10.34 -1.34
N VAL A 156 -9.99 11.30 -2.23
CA VAL A 156 -9.47 12.68 -2.15
C VAL A 156 -9.91 13.32 -0.84
N ALA A 157 -11.18 13.19 -0.45
CA ALA A 157 -11.68 13.75 0.82
C ALA A 157 -11.03 13.10 2.05
N ALA A 158 -10.81 11.78 2.05
CA ALA A 158 -10.14 11.09 3.14
C ALA A 158 -8.67 11.52 3.26
N MET A 159 -7.97 11.67 2.14
CA MET A 159 -6.60 12.18 2.11
C MET A 159 -6.52 13.64 2.57
N ASP A 160 -7.50 14.47 2.21
CA ASP A 160 -7.54 15.87 2.64
C ASP A 160 -7.81 16.01 4.15
N ALA A 161 -8.74 15.20 4.68
CA ALA A 161 -8.99 15.13 6.12
C ALA A 161 -7.76 14.59 6.88
N LEU A 162 -7.05 13.61 6.31
CA LEU A 162 -5.80 13.11 6.87
C LEU A 162 -4.74 14.23 6.90
N TYR A 163 -4.60 14.98 5.81
CA TYR A 163 -3.71 16.14 5.74
C TYR A 163 -3.99 17.12 6.87
N ASP A 164 -5.24 17.56 7.03
CA ASP A 164 -5.62 18.53 8.06
C ASP A 164 -5.41 17.99 9.48
N THR A 165 -5.76 16.73 9.71
CA THR A 165 -5.66 16.11 11.05
C THR A 165 -4.20 15.91 11.46
N CYS A 166 -3.30 15.60 10.52
CA CYS A 166 -1.86 15.52 10.81
C CYS A 166 -1.21 16.84 11.24
N HIS A 167 -1.84 18.00 10.99
CA HIS A 167 -1.33 19.30 11.46
C HIS A 167 -1.75 19.66 12.88
N ARG A 168 -2.63 18.86 13.51
CA ARG A 168 -3.08 19.11 14.89
C ARG A 168 -2.02 18.60 15.86
N GLU A 169 -1.67 19.41 16.86
CA GLU A 169 -0.65 19.07 17.86
C GLU A 169 -0.95 17.76 18.60
N GLU A 170 -2.24 17.50 18.88
CA GLU A 170 -2.71 16.26 19.51
C GLU A 170 -2.34 14.99 18.72
N TYR A 171 -2.07 15.11 17.42
CA TYR A 171 -1.72 14.01 16.52
C TYR A 171 -0.29 14.06 15.99
N ALA A 172 0.55 14.97 16.48
CA ALA A 172 1.93 15.15 15.99
C ALA A 172 2.81 13.89 16.14
N HIS A 173 2.45 12.98 17.04
CA HIS A 173 3.16 11.71 17.29
C HIS A 173 2.76 10.59 16.32
N ILE A 174 1.71 10.77 15.52
CA ILE A 174 1.17 9.73 14.64
C ILE A 174 1.92 9.74 13.30
N LEU A 175 2.42 8.57 12.89
CA LEU A 175 3.19 8.39 11.65
C LEU A 175 2.33 8.05 10.42
N ALA A 176 1.01 8.24 10.49
CA ALA A 176 0.05 7.93 9.42
C ALA A 176 0.42 8.58 8.07
N ARG A 177 1.14 9.70 8.08
CA ARG A 177 1.64 10.38 6.88
C ARG A 177 2.61 9.54 6.04
N ASN A 178 3.30 8.56 6.65
CA ASN A 178 4.33 7.79 5.95
C ASN A 178 3.73 6.90 4.86
N SER A 179 2.51 6.38 5.06
CA SER A 179 1.89 5.44 4.14
C SER A 179 0.93 6.09 3.14
N MET A 180 0.94 7.42 3.00
CA MET A 180 0.04 8.13 2.08
C MET A 180 0.40 7.96 0.60
N LEU A 181 1.60 7.48 0.28
CA LEU A 181 2.04 7.32 -1.11
C LEU A 181 1.20 6.28 -1.87
N TYR A 182 0.76 5.21 -1.20
CA TYR A 182 -0.12 4.19 -1.78
C TYR A 182 -1.50 4.75 -2.17
N PRO A 183 -2.29 5.35 -1.26
CA PRO A 183 -3.59 5.91 -1.65
C PRO A 183 -3.46 7.09 -2.62
N TYR A 184 -2.39 7.88 -2.52
CA TYR A 184 -2.07 8.89 -3.52
C TYR A 184 -1.92 8.29 -4.92
N THR A 185 -1.13 7.22 -5.03
CA THR A 185 -0.89 6.51 -6.29
C THR A 185 -2.19 5.95 -6.86
N ALA A 186 -2.98 5.27 -6.02
CA ALA A 186 -4.25 4.69 -6.46
C ALA A 186 -5.22 5.74 -6.99
N ALA A 187 -5.32 6.92 -6.34
CA ALA A 187 -6.14 8.02 -6.84
C ALA A 187 -5.61 8.57 -8.17
N ARG A 188 -4.30 8.81 -8.27
CA ARG A 188 -3.64 9.39 -9.45
C ARG A 188 -3.72 8.50 -10.70
N LEU A 189 -3.95 7.20 -10.54
CA LEU A 189 -4.16 6.26 -11.66
C LEU A 189 -5.56 6.35 -12.31
N GLU A 190 -6.53 6.99 -11.65
CA GLU A 190 -7.86 7.25 -12.22
C GLU A 190 -7.84 8.50 -13.12
N VAL A 191 -6.98 8.46 -14.14
CA VAL A 191 -6.60 9.59 -15.00
C VAL A 191 -7.80 10.27 -15.64
N THR A 192 -8.70 9.50 -16.24
CA THR A 192 -9.88 10.06 -16.96
C THR A 192 -10.83 10.83 -16.06
N ILE A 193 -10.94 10.42 -14.79
CA ILE A 193 -11.71 11.12 -13.77
C ILE A 193 -10.98 12.42 -13.39
N LEU A 194 -9.67 12.33 -13.14
CA LEU A 194 -8.86 13.47 -12.70
C LEU A 194 -8.69 14.56 -13.77
N GLN A 195 -8.67 14.22 -15.06
CA GLN A 195 -8.66 15.21 -16.15
C GLN A 195 -9.90 16.11 -16.13
N LYS A 196 -11.04 15.57 -15.70
CA LYS A 196 -12.31 16.32 -15.56
C LYS A 196 -12.38 17.12 -14.26
N ARG A 197 -11.48 16.85 -13.31
CA ARG A 197 -11.48 17.36 -11.93
C ARG A 197 -10.08 17.87 -11.53
N PRO A 198 -9.54 18.90 -12.20
CA PRO A 198 -8.19 19.39 -11.93
C PRO A 198 -8.00 19.88 -10.48
N GLU A 199 -9.05 20.29 -9.78
CA GLU A 199 -9.04 20.62 -8.36
C GLU A 199 -8.69 19.41 -7.46
N TRP A 200 -9.08 18.20 -7.84
CA TRP A 200 -8.72 16.99 -7.11
C TRP A 200 -7.23 16.67 -7.25
N VAL A 201 -6.65 16.88 -8.43
CA VAL A 201 -5.20 16.73 -8.65
C VAL A 201 -4.41 17.70 -7.76
N LYS A 202 -4.85 18.96 -7.67
CA LYS A 202 -4.23 19.96 -6.79
C LYS A 202 -4.30 19.53 -5.32
N THR A 203 -5.44 19.00 -4.90
CA THR A 203 -5.64 18.51 -3.52
C THR A 203 -4.74 17.31 -3.22
N LEU A 204 -4.69 16.32 -4.12
CA LEU A 204 -3.81 15.15 -3.99
C LEU A 204 -2.33 15.56 -3.89
N ARG A 205 -1.87 16.47 -4.76
CA ARG A 205 -0.49 16.98 -4.72
C ARG A 205 -0.18 17.72 -3.42
N ARG A 206 -1.12 18.52 -2.90
CA ARG A 206 -1.01 19.15 -1.58
C ARG A 206 -0.87 18.11 -0.47
N CYS A 207 -1.68 17.05 -0.51
CA CYS A 207 -1.65 15.98 0.47
C CYS A 207 -0.32 15.20 0.43
N CYS A 208 0.16 14.86 -0.77
CA CYS A 208 1.43 14.14 -0.94
C CYS A 208 2.63 14.98 -0.50
N ALA A 209 2.55 16.32 -0.61
CA ALA A 209 3.63 17.20 -0.20
C ALA A 209 4.05 16.96 1.25
N ILE A 210 3.14 16.71 2.20
CA ILE A 210 3.53 16.52 3.63
C ILE A 210 4.13 15.14 3.96
N CYS A 211 4.27 14.25 2.98
CA CYS A 211 4.95 12.96 3.14
C CYS A 211 6.47 13.17 3.29
N ASP A 212 6.93 13.66 4.44
CA ASP A 212 8.33 14.02 4.66
C ASP A 212 9.33 12.86 4.40
N ALA A 213 8.89 11.61 4.60
CA ALA A 213 9.73 10.43 4.37
C ALA A 213 10.03 10.16 2.87
N TYR A 214 9.19 10.69 1.97
CA TYR A 214 9.20 10.35 0.54
C TYR A 214 9.26 11.56 -0.40
N ARG A 215 8.97 12.77 0.07
CA ARG A 215 8.83 13.99 -0.76
C ARG A 215 9.97 14.20 -1.77
N ASP A 216 11.21 14.08 -1.32
CA ASP A 216 12.40 14.37 -2.14
C ASP A 216 13.20 13.12 -2.51
N THR A 217 12.54 11.96 -2.54
CA THR A 217 13.22 10.72 -2.86
C THR A 217 13.13 10.39 -4.35
N PRO A 218 14.13 9.68 -4.91
CA PRO A 218 14.06 9.21 -6.30
C PRO A 218 12.76 8.47 -6.64
N ASN A 219 12.21 7.68 -5.70
CA ASN A 219 10.95 6.96 -5.93
C ASN A 219 9.77 7.90 -6.13
N ALA A 220 9.64 8.95 -5.30
CA ALA A 220 8.54 9.89 -5.43
C ALA A 220 8.64 10.71 -6.72
N LEU A 221 9.85 11.14 -7.11
CA LEU A 221 10.06 11.88 -8.35
C LEU A 221 9.73 11.03 -9.59
N ILE A 222 10.20 9.77 -9.63
CA ILE A 222 9.88 8.84 -10.73
C ILE A 222 8.38 8.56 -10.77
N LEU A 223 7.75 8.34 -9.62
CA LEU A 223 6.32 8.12 -9.53
C LEU A 223 5.54 9.33 -10.05
N GLU A 224 5.86 10.55 -9.61
CA GLU A 224 5.24 11.78 -10.13
C GLU A 224 5.41 11.91 -11.63
N GLU A 225 6.61 11.67 -12.17
CA GLU A 225 6.86 11.73 -13.62
C GLU A 225 5.93 10.78 -14.39
N ILE A 226 5.80 9.53 -13.94
CA ILE A 226 4.93 8.54 -14.58
C ILE A 226 3.46 8.99 -14.49
N LEU A 227 3.00 9.44 -13.32
CA LEU A 227 1.62 9.84 -13.08
C LEU A 227 1.25 11.15 -13.78
N ASP A 228 2.18 12.10 -13.91
CA ASP A 228 1.99 13.35 -14.64
C ASP A 228 1.91 13.09 -16.14
N LYS A 229 2.82 12.29 -16.68
CA LYS A 229 2.78 11.89 -18.09
C LYS A 229 1.47 11.19 -18.44
N ALA A 230 1.02 10.25 -17.60
CA ALA A 230 -0.25 9.55 -17.79
C ALA A 230 -1.43 10.54 -17.79
N LEU A 231 -1.44 11.48 -16.84
CA LEU A 231 -2.47 12.52 -16.76
C LEU A 231 -2.49 13.44 -17.98
N GLU A 232 -1.33 13.86 -18.48
CA GLU A 232 -1.19 14.74 -19.65
C GLU A 232 -1.74 14.09 -20.93
N ILE A 233 -1.42 12.81 -21.16
CA ILE A 233 -1.85 12.09 -22.36
C ILE A 233 -3.22 11.43 -22.22
N GLY A 234 -3.80 11.42 -21.01
CA GLY A 234 -5.09 10.77 -20.73
C GLY A 234 -5.03 9.24 -20.67
N ASP A 235 -3.87 8.69 -20.32
CA ASP A 235 -3.67 7.23 -20.25
C ASP A 235 -4.23 6.66 -18.95
N ASN A 236 -5.50 6.24 -19.00
CA ASN A 236 -6.13 5.55 -17.88
C ASN A 236 -5.64 4.12 -17.70
N ASP A 237 -4.87 3.55 -18.62
CA ASP A 237 -4.44 2.14 -18.58
C ASP A 237 -2.95 2.00 -18.26
N VAL A 238 -2.28 3.11 -17.89
CA VAL A 238 -0.87 3.12 -17.48
C VAL A 238 -0.55 1.99 -16.50
N ASP A 239 0.43 1.17 -16.87
CA ASP A 239 0.91 0.07 -16.05
C ASP A 239 2.15 0.51 -15.29
N LEU A 240 1.96 0.85 -14.01
CA LEU A 240 3.07 1.25 -13.15
C LEU A 240 4.16 0.18 -13.06
N ASP A 241 3.85 -1.12 -13.04
CA ASP A 241 4.89 -2.15 -12.92
C ASP A 241 5.78 -2.15 -14.16
N LYS A 242 5.16 -1.99 -15.34
CA LYS A 242 5.88 -1.92 -16.61
C LYS A 242 6.75 -0.65 -16.68
N GLU A 243 6.19 0.50 -16.33
CA GLU A 243 6.89 1.79 -16.36
C GLU A 243 8.11 1.82 -15.43
N THR A 244 8.00 1.23 -14.24
CA THR A 244 9.10 1.16 -13.28
C THR A 244 10.16 0.14 -13.69
N LYS A 245 9.75 -1.03 -14.22
CA LYS A 245 10.69 -2.04 -14.76
C LYS A 245 11.52 -1.50 -15.91
N MET A 246 10.91 -0.76 -16.83
CA MET A 246 11.64 -0.12 -17.94
C MET A 246 12.70 0.87 -17.45
N ARG A 247 12.52 1.44 -16.26
CA ARG A 247 13.47 2.35 -15.61
C ARG A 247 14.47 1.62 -14.69
N GLY A 248 14.34 0.31 -14.52
CA GLY A 248 15.20 -0.49 -13.65
C GLY A 248 15.04 -0.16 -12.17
N VAL A 249 13.86 0.28 -11.74
CA VAL A 249 13.60 0.70 -10.35
C VAL A 249 12.44 -0.08 -9.73
N GLU A 250 12.49 -0.26 -8.41
CA GLU A 250 11.38 -0.74 -7.60
C GLU A 250 10.86 0.39 -6.71
N LEU A 251 9.55 0.69 -6.80
CA LEU A 251 8.92 1.76 -6.03
C LEU A 251 8.18 1.17 -4.83
N SER A 252 8.62 1.53 -3.62
CA SER A 252 7.88 1.25 -2.39
C SER A 252 6.83 2.34 -2.14
N LEU A 253 5.58 1.95 -1.94
CA LEU A 253 4.44 2.87 -1.80
C LEU A 253 3.85 2.96 -0.37
N PHE A 254 4.37 2.19 0.59
CA PHE A 254 3.84 2.10 1.96
C PHE A 254 4.74 2.78 3.01
#